data_AF-A0A1E3R9C5-F1
#
_entry.id   AF-A0A1E3R9C5-F1
#
_cell.length_a   1.000
_cell.length_b   1.000
_cell.length_c   1.000
_cell.angle_alpha   90.00
_cell.angle_beta   90.00
_cell.angle_gamma   90.00
#
_symmetry.space_group_name_H-M   'P 1'
#
loop_
_entity.id
_entity.type
_entity.pdbx_description
1 polymer ?
#
loop_
_entity_poly.entity_id
_entity_poly.type
_entity_poly.pdbx_seq_one_letter_code
_entity_poly.pdbx_strand_id
1 'polypeptide(L)'
;MKRVFVALATAAAALVAVAPQAGADTVAYLVNVHVRPGYNFPNAEAAIGYGRTICDRVAAKMSYARLVDQVKADFRTADYYQGAYLINQAVNELCPAQIWQLRQSAAGYTSAPSVLRR
;
A
#
# COMPACT_ATOMS: atom_id res chain seq x y z
N MET A 1 -25.06 59.60 -11.48
CA MET A 1 -25.79 58.54 -12.21
C MET A 1 -25.41 57.19 -11.62
N LYS A 2 -26.37 56.52 -10.98
CA LYS A 2 -26.18 55.23 -10.29
C LYS A 2 -26.20 54.10 -11.32
N ARG A 3 -25.11 53.34 -11.45
CA ARG A 3 -25.13 52.03 -12.13
C ARG A 3 -25.08 50.96 -11.05
N VAL A 4 -26.25 50.45 -10.71
CA VAL A 4 -26.43 49.27 -9.87
C VAL A 4 -26.02 48.08 -10.71
N PHE A 5 -24.85 47.51 -10.45
CA PHE A 5 -24.49 46.20 -10.98
C PHE A 5 -25.11 45.15 -10.07
N VAL A 6 -26.19 44.56 -10.55
CA VAL A 6 -26.91 43.45 -9.93
C VAL A 6 -25.96 42.26 -9.80
N ALA A 7 -25.75 41.82 -8.57
CA ALA A 7 -25.05 40.59 -8.26
C ALA A 7 -25.83 39.40 -8.80
N LEU A 8 -25.27 38.70 -9.80
CA LEU A 8 -25.58 37.29 -10.02
C LEU A 8 -24.49 36.46 -9.35
N ALA A 9 -24.68 36.18 -8.07
CA ALA A 9 -23.99 35.08 -7.41
C ALA A 9 -24.68 33.79 -7.85
N THR A 10 -24.23 33.22 -8.98
CA THR A 10 -24.56 31.84 -9.35
C THR A 10 -23.92 30.93 -8.31
N ALA A 11 -24.71 30.48 -7.34
CA ALA A 11 -24.35 29.38 -6.45
C ALA A 11 -24.28 28.09 -7.28
N ALA A 12 -23.14 27.88 -7.95
CA ALA A 12 -22.77 26.58 -8.48
C ALA A 12 -22.44 25.69 -7.28
N ALA A 13 -23.45 25.01 -6.75
CA ALA A 13 -23.26 23.91 -5.81
C ALA A 13 -22.51 22.80 -6.56
N ALA A 14 -21.18 22.84 -6.51
CA ALA A 14 -20.35 21.74 -6.98
C ALA A 14 -20.69 20.52 -6.12
N LEU A 15 -21.45 19.59 -6.69
CA LEU A 15 -21.58 18.23 -6.17
C LEU A 15 -20.18 17.60 -6.29
N VAL A 16 -19.34 17.80 -5.27
CA VAL A 16 -18.06 17.10 -5.17
C VAL A 16 -18.42 15.65 -4.88
N ALA A 17 -18.45 14.81 -5.92
CA ALA A 17 -18.60 13.38 -5.76
C ALA A 17 -17.39 12.88 -4.94
N VAL A 18 -17.64 12.52 -3.68
CA VAL A 18 -16.62 11.91 -2.84
C VAL A 18 -16.47 10.47 -3.30
N ALA A 19 -15.27 10.10 -3.76
CA ALA A 19 -14.98 8.72 -4.11
C ALA A 19 -15.18 7.83 -2.87
N PRO A 20 -15.81 6.65 -3.01
CA PRO A 20 -15.96 5.72 -1.90
C PRO A 20 -14.59 5.33 -1.35
N GLN A 21 -14.49 5.21 -0.02
CA GLN A 21 -13.26 4.78 0.62
C GLN A 21 -12.96 3.32 0.25
N ALA A 22 -11.76 3.06 -0.25
CA ALA A 22 -11.32 1.70 -0.54
C ALA A 22 -11.38 0.85 0.74
N GLY A 23 -12.14 -0.25 0.68
CA GLY A 23 -12.19 -1.26 1.73
C GLY A 23 -11.11 -2.32 1.52
N ALA A 24 -10.95 -3.21 2.50
CA ALA A 24 -10.06 -4.35 2.33
C ALA A 24 -10.65 -5.35 1.33
N ASP A 25 -9.89 -5.70 0.28
CA ASP A 25 -10.20 -6.71 -0.72
C ASP A 25 -9.28 -7.92 -0.55
N THR A 26 -9.80 -8.92 0.16
CA THR A 26 -9.05 -10.16 0.43
C THR A 26 -8.89 -11.02 -0.82
N VAL A 27 -9.84 -10.94 -1.76
CA VAL A 27 -9.79 -11.73 -3.00
C VAL A 27 -8.72 -11.18 -3.92
N ALA A 28 -8.68 -9.86 -4.12
CA ALA A 28 -7.63 -9.20 -4.90
C ALA A 28 -6.24 -9.49 -4.33
N TYR A 29 -6.08 -9.42 -3.00
CA TYR A 29 -4.82 -9.80 -2.35
C TYR A 29 -4.40 -11.23 -2.68
N LEU A 30 -5.29 -12.21 -2.47
CA LEU A 30 -4.98 -13.62 -2.72
C LEU A 30 -4.65 -13.91 -4.19
N VAL A 31 -5.36 -13.29 -5.13
CA VAL A 31 -5.06 -13.42 -6.57
C VAL A 31 -3.66 -12.90 -6.88
N ASN A 32 -3.16 -11.87 -6.19
CA ASN A 32 -1.86 -11.30 -6.49
C ASN A 32 -0.67 -12.00 -5.80
N VAL A 33 -0.91 -12.64 -4.65
CA VAL A 33 0.17 -13.22 -3.82
C VAL A 33 0.13 -14.73 -3.69
N HIS A 34 -1.05 -15.36 -3.73
CA HIS A 34 -1.18 -16.78 -3.47
C HIS A 34 -0.79 -17.63 -4.69
N VAL A 35 -1.12 -17.16 -5.90
CA VAL A 35 -0.76 -17.83 -7.16
C VAL A 35 0.60 -17.39 -7.70
N ARG A 36 1.23 -16.37 -7.10
CA ARG A 36 2.54 -15.86 -7.53
C ARG A 36 3.66 -16.78 -7.01
N PRO A 37 4.54 -17.27 -7.89
CA PRO A 37 5.71 -18.04 -7.45
C PRO A 37 6.59 -17.28 -6.46
N GLY A 38 7.14 -17.98 -5.47
CA GLY A 38 8.17 -17.46 -4.56
C GLY A 38 7.73 -17.27 -3.10
N TYR A 39 6.45 -17.02 -2.83
CA TYR A 39 5.97 -16.91 -1.44
C TYR A 39 5.58 -18.27 -0.83
N ASN A 40 5.03 -19.17 -1.65
CA ASN A 40 4.73 -20.56 -1.25
C ASN A 40 3.91 -20.67 0.06
N PHE A 41 2.93 -19.79 0.25
CA PHE A 41 2.03 -19.89 1.41
C PHE A 41 1.29 -21.24 1.40
N PRO A 42 1.17 -21.92 2.55
CA PRO A 42 0.56 -23.26 2.62
C PRO A 42 -0.94 -23.27 2.34
N ASN A 43 -1.63 -22.14 2.54
CA ASN A 43 -3.04 -21.94 2.22
C ASN A 43 -3.37 -20.44 2.19
N ALA A 44 -4.62 -20.10 1.85
CA ALA A 44 -5.10 -18.72 1.75
C ALA A 44 -5.06 -17.99 3.10
N GLU A 45 -5.44 -18.68 4.18
CA GLU A 45 -5.47 -18.13 5.54
C GLU A 45 -4.08 -17.72 6.01
N ALA A 46 -3.05 -18.51 5.71
CA ALA A 46 -1.66 -18.19 6.00
C ALA A 46 -1.17 -16.99 5.20
N ALA A 47 -1.56 -16.87 3.92
CA ALA A 47 -1.22 -15.71 3.09
C ALA A 47 -1.84 -14.42 3.66
N ILE A 48 -3.13 -14.47 4.01
CA ILE A 48 -3.85 -13.34 4.62
C ILE A 48 -3.24 -13.00 5.97
N GLY A 49 -3.00 -14.00 6.81
CA GLY A 49 -2.38 -13.84 8.12
C GLY A 49 -1.05 -13.10 8.02
N TYR A 50 -0.16 -13.54 7.11
CA TYR A 50 1.10 -12.85 6.87
C TYR A 50 0.90 -11.41 6.38
N GLY A 51 0.00 -11.19 5.42
CA GLY A 51 -0.35 -9.85 4.93
C GLY A 51 -0.85 -8.91 6.04
N ARG A 52 -1.63 -9.42 6.99
CA ARG A 52 -2.05 -8.67 8.18
C ARG A 52 -0.88 -8.31 9.09
N THR A 53 0.12 -9.19 9.24
CA THR A 53 1.34 -8.81 9.98
C THR A 53 2.11 -7.67 9.32
N ILE A 54 2.09 -7.56 7.98
CA ILE A 54 2.64 -6.39 7.27
C ILE A 54 1.85 -5.14 7.65
N CYS A 55 0.52 -5.21 7.63
CA CYS A 55 -0.34 -4.10 8.06
C CYS A 55 -0.06 -3.68 9.51
N ASP A 56 0.19 -4.63 10.42
CA ASP A 56 0.53 -4.30 11.81
C ASP A 56 1.89 -3.61 11.91
N ARG A 57 2.90 -4.09 11.16
CA ARG A 57 4.23 -3.46 11.08
C ARG A 57 4.15 -2.03 10.53
N VAL A 58 3.33 -1.81 9.50
CA VAL A 58 3.08 -0.47 8.94
C VAL A 58 2.38 0.40 9.97
N ALA A 59 1.30 -0.07 10.61
CA ALA A 59 0.59 0.66 11.67
C ALA A 59 1.52 1.08 12.83
N ALA A 60 2.45 0.20 13.20
CA ALA A 60 3.50 0.45 14.19
C ALA A 60 4.59 1.44 13.74
N LYS A 61 4.45 2.06 12.56
CA LYS A 61 5.38 3.03 11.98
C LYS A 61 6.80 2.46 11.78
N MET A 62 6.91 1.16 11.48
CA MET A 62 8.18 0.57 11.07
C MET A 62 8.70 1.28 9.82
N SER A 63 10.01 1.57 9.77
CA SER A 63 10.62 2.17 8.59
C SER A 63 10.52 1.24 7.38
N TYR A 64 10.35 1.80 6.18
CA TYR A 64 10.19 0.99 4.96
C TYR A 64 11.39 0.08 4.70
N ALA A 65 12.62 0.57 4.95
CA ALA A 65 13.83 -0.23 4.83
C ALA A 65 13.80 -1.48 5.72
N ARG A 66 13.44 -1.33 7.00
CA ARG A 66 13.34 -2.45 7.94
C ARG A 66 12.22 -3.40 7.56
N LEU A 67 11.09 -2.88 7.09
CA LEU A 67 9.97 -3.69 6.63
C LEU A 67 10.37 -4.59 5.45
N VAL A 68 11.03 -4.00 4.44
CA VAL A 68 11.57 -4.74 3.29
C VAL A 68 12.57 -5.81 3.71
N ASP A 69 13.52 -5.48 4.59
CA ASP A 69 14.53 -6.44 5.05
C ASP A 69 13.92 -7.59 5.84
N GLN A 70 12.91 -7.32 6.67
CA GLN A 70 12.19 -8.37 7.39
C GLN A 70 11.41 -9.28 6.44
N VAL A 71 10.68 -8.73 5.47
CA VAL A 71 9.95 -9.54 4.49
C VAL A 71 10.91 -10.41 3.69
N LYS A 72 12.04 -9.84 3.25
CA LYS A 72 13.09 -10.61 2.55
C LYS A 72 13.65 -11.74 3.41
N ALA A 73 13.90 -11.49 4.70
CA ALA A 73 14.35 -12.50 5.65
C ALA A 73 13.31 -13.61 5.85
N ASP A 74 12.03 -13.25 6.04
CA ASP A 74 10.92 -14.18 6.24
C ASP A 74 10.78 -15.15 5.06
N PHE A 75 10.96 -14.67 3.82
CA PHE A 75 10.92 -15.50 2.61
C PHE A 75 12.28 -16.05 2.16
N ARG A 76 13.34 -15.82 2.94
CA ARG A 76 14.72 -16.23 2.61
C ARG A 76 15.13 -15.84 1.17
N THR A 77 14.77 -14.62 0.77
CA THR A 77 15.04 -14.08 -0.57
C THR A 77 15.95 -12.86 -0.50
N ALA A 78 16.82 -12.71 -1.50
CA ALA A 78 17.60 -11.48 -1.68
C ALA A 78 16.87 -10.46 -2.59
N ASP A 79 15.78 -10.87 -3.23
CA ASP A 79 15.07 -10.05 -4.21
C ASP A 79 14.25 -8.95 -3.53
N TYR A 80 14.68 -7.71 -3.75
CA TYR A 80 13.96 -6.52 -3.31
C TYR A 80 12.55 -6.45 -3.90
N TYR A 81 12.38 -6.76 -5.18
CA TYR A 81 11.10 -6.61 -5.87
C TYR A 81 10.07 -7.60 -5.32
N GLN A 82 10.48 -8.83 -5.01
CA GLN A 82 9.63 -9.79 -4.32
C GLN A 82 9.15 -9.26 -2.97
N GLY A 83 10.03 -8.70 -2.13
CA GLY A 83 9.64 -8.14 -0.84
C GLY A 83 8.73 -6.92 -0.96
N ALA A 84 9.14 -5.94 -1.77
CA ALA A 84 8.40 -4.70 -1.98
C ALA A 84 7.02 -4.93 -2.62
N TYR A 85 6.91 -5.90 -3.54
CA TYR A 85 5.62 -6.25 -4.14
C TYR A 85 4.65 -6.79 -3.08
N LEU A 86 5.08 -7.72 -2.22
CA LEU A 86 4.22 -8.26 -1.18
C LEU A 86 3.74 -7.19 -0.21
N ILE A 87 4.61 -6.26 0.16
CA ILE A 87 4.28 -5.11 1.02
C ILE A 87 3.19 -4.26 0.37
N ASN A 88 3.38 -3.90 -0.91
CA ASN A 88 2.41 -3.10 -1.64
C ASN A 88 1.06 -3.82 -1.80
N GLN A 89 1.06 -5.12 -2.07
CA GLN A 89 -0.17 -5.92 -2.14
C GLN A 89 -0.90 -5.95 -0.80
N ALA A 90 -0.19 -6.22 0.30
CA ALA A 90 -0.81 -6.24 1.62
C ALA A 90 -1.42 -4.88 1.99
N VAL A 91 -0.70 -3.77 1.73
CA VAL A 91 -1.17 -2.44 2.12
C VAL A 91 -2.30 -1.93 1.23
N ASN A 92 -2.22 -2.14 -0.09
CA ASN A 92 -3.27 -1.70 -1.00
C ASN A 92 -4.57 -2.47 -0.76
N GLU A 93 -4.46 -3.79 -0.56
CA GLU A 93 -5.64 -4.66 -0.57
C GLU A 93 -6.15 -4.99 0.83
N LEU A 94 -5.31 -5.05 1.89
CA LEU A 94 -5.77 -5.46 3.23
C LEU A 94 -5.89 -4.31 4.24
N CYS A 95 -5.12 -3.23 4.06
CA CYS A 95 -5.14 -2.07 4.95
C CYS A 95 -4.99 -0.73 4.21
N PRO A 96 -5.89 -0.40 3.27
CA PRO A 96 -5.79 0.79 2.42
C PRO A 96 -5.74 2.11 3.20
N ALA A 97 -6.32 2.16 4.40
CA ALA A 97 -6.21 3.31 5.31
C ALA A 97 -4.77 3.66 5.69
N GLN A 98 -3.82 2.71 5.55
CA GLN A 98 -2.41 2.88 5.89
C GLN A 98 -1.51 3.20 4.68
N ILE A 99 -2.06 3.31 3.47
CA ILE A 99 -1.28 3.63 2.25
C ILE A 99 -0.44 4.88 2.45
N TRP A 100 -1.01 5.93 3.05
CA TRP A 100 -0.27 7.16 3.28
C TRP A 100 0.91 6.96 4.24
N GLN A 101 0.71 6.19 5.31
CA GLN A 101 1.77 5.88 6.27
C GLN A 101 2.90 5.08 5.64
N LEU A 102 2.59 4.09 4.80
CA LEU A 102 3.60 3.35 4.04
C LEU A 102 4.41 4.30 3.13
N ARG A 103 3.72 5.16 2.36
CA ARG A 103 4.38 6.12 1.45
C ARG A 103 5.30 7.08 2.19
N GLN A 104 4.86 7.60 3.33
CA GLN A 104 5.69 8.45 4.19
C GLN A 104 6.92 7.70 4.71
N SER A 105 6.75 6.44 5.14
CA SER A 105 7.89 5.62 5.63
C SER A 105 8.92 5.28 4.54
N ALA A 106 8.53 5.35 3.27
CA ALA A 106 9.36 5.08 2.10
C ALA A 106 9.99 6.35 1.49
N ALA A 107 9.71 7.53 2.05
CA ALA A 107 10.25 8.79 1.52
C ALA A 107 11.79 8.78 1.54
N GLY A 108 12.41 9.04 0.40
CA GLY A 108 13.86 9.02 0.24
C GLY A 108 14.50 7.62 0.26
N TYR A 109 13.70 6.56 0.36
CA TYR A 109 14.23 5.20 0.28
C TYR A 109 14.72 4.88 -1.13
N THR A 110 15.96 4.44 -1.24
CA THR A 110 16.53 3.88 -2.47
C THR A 110 16.83 2.41 -2.25
N SER A 111 16.34 1.56 -3.15
CA SER A 111 16.68 0.13 -3.12
C SER A 111 18.17 -0.02 -3.48
N ALA A 112 18.91 -0.77 -2.68
CA ALA A 112 20.28 -1.14 -3.06
C ALA A 112 20.25 -1.90 -4.40
N PRO A 113 21.20 -1.66 -5.33
CA PRO A 113 21.25 -2.39 -6.59
C PRO A 113 21.38 -3.89 -6.33
N SER A 114 20.46 -4.70 -6.86
CA SER A 114 20.47 -6.17 -6.73
C SER A 114 21.71 -6.84 -7.34
N VAL A 115 22.58 -6.07 -8.01
CA VAL A 115 23.77 -6.53 -8.75
C VAL A 115 25.03 -6.61 -7.86
N LEU A 116 25.07 -5.93 -6.71
CA LEU A 116 26.30 -5.77 -5.91
C LEU A 116 26.49 -6.81 -4.78
N ARG A 117 25.62 -7.81 -4.67
CA ARG A 117 25.61 -8.78 -3.55
C ARG A 117 25.61 -10.24 -4.02
N ARG A 118 26.40 -10.54 -5.04
CA ARG A 118 26.69 -11.90 -5.49
C ARG A 118 28.09 -12.30 -5.08
#